data_AF-C6XRM8-F1
#
_entry.id   AF-C6XRM8-F1
#
_cell.length_a   1.000
_cell.length_b   1.000
_cell.length_c   1.000
_cell.angle_alpha   90.00
_cell.angle_beta   90.00
_cell.angle_gamma   90.00
#
_symmetry.space_group_name_H-M   'P 1'
#
loop_
_entity.id
_entity.type
_entity.pdbx_description
1 polymer ?
#
loop_
_entity_poly.entity_id
_entity_poly.type
_entity_poly.pdbx_seq_one_letter_code
_entity_poly.pdbx_strand_id
1 'polypeptide(L)'
;MKSVSLVGDGWKNRVTEFASSEVFDRLFKEGMALVEEAAAYLDGPGRQQSRQLDREKALVYAAESMEVTTRLMQSASWLVVQRAVREGDMTSDEAGEDKFRLSAPGELRQLTAVEHLPEMLQDLVVRSRALYERVWRLDETLFAVEETPTENPVGNQLQRLQDIAESGAFDPLAIWRNVK
;
A
#
# COMPACT_ATOMS: atom_id res chain seq x y z
N MET A 1 -4.82 26.27 15.67
CA MET A 1 -4.39 25.69 14.37
C MET A 1 -2.89 25.93 14.25
N LYS A 2 -2.06 24.93 14.57
CA LYS A 2 -0.61 25.00 14.32
C LYS A 2 -0.36 24.27 13.01
N SER A 3 0.12 25.00 12.02
CA SER A 3 0.74 24.47 10.82
C SER A 3 1.95 23.65 11.23
N VAL A 4 1.80 22.32 11.22
CA VAL A 4 2.94 21.41 11.27
C VAL A 4 3.54 21.44 9.87
N SER A 5 4.64 22.16 9.73
CA SER A 5 5.49 22.07 8.55
C SER A 5 5.96 20.62 8.44
N LEU A 6 5.52 19.92 7.39
CA LEU A 6 5.92 18.56 7.08
C LEU A 6 7.41 18.56 6.71
N VAL A 7 8.28 18.43 7.71
CA VAL A 7 9.67 18.04 7.48
C VAL A 7 9.64 16.57 7.12
N GLY A 8 9.85 16.27 5.83
CA GLY A 8 10.04 14.91 5.35
C GLY A 8 9.56 14.68 3.92
N ASP A 9 10.20 15.29 2.91
CA ASP A 9 10.02 14.93 1.49
C ASP A 9 10.57 13.51 1.17
N GLY A 10 11.01 12.73 2.17
CA GLY A 10 11.58 11.40 1.99
C GLY A 10 10.64 10.39 1.33
N TRP A 11 9.33 10.57 1.47
CA TRP A 11 8.34 9.75 0.75
C TRP A 11 8.38 9.98 -0.78
N LYS A 12 8.71 11.19 -1.25
CA LYS A 12 8.81 11.51 -2.69
C LYS A 12 9.96 10.75 -3.34
N ASN A 13 11.10 10.67 -2.65
CA ASN A 13 12.24 9.88 -3.09
C ASN A 13 11.88 8.40 -3.13
N ARG A 14 11.19 7.87 -2.10
CA ARG A 14 10.73 6.47 -2.09
C ARG A 14 9.80 6.14 -3.24
N VAL A 15 8.84 7.02 -3.55
CA VAL A 15 7.94 6.85 -4.70
C VAL A 15 8.72 6.79 -6.01
N THR A 16 9.68 7.70 -6.21
CA THR A 16 10.50 7.76 -7.43
C THR A 16 11.45 6.57 -7.57
N GLU A 17 12.10 6.16 -6.48
CA GLU A 17 12.94 4.97 -6.42
C GLU A 17 12.15 3.69 -6.68
N PHE A 18 10.95 3.58 -6.10
CA PHE A 18 10.07 2.44 -6.33
C PHE A 18 9.62 2.38 -7.80
N ALA A 19 9.16 3.50 -8.37
CA ALA A 19 8.67 3.55 -9.75
C ALA A 19 9.75 3.19 -10.78
N SER A 20 11.02 3.40 -10.45
CA SER A 20 12.18 3.01 -11.28
C SER A 20 12.71 1.59 -11.00
N SER A 21 12.14 0.87 -10.03
CA SER A 21 12.62 -0.45 -9.60
C SER A 21 12.15 -1.61 -10.51
N GLU A 22 12.93 -2.69 -10.54
CA GLU A 22 12.51 -3.94 -11.19
C GLU A 22 11.30 -4.61 -10.50
N VAL A 23 11.06 -4.30 -9.23
CA VAL A 23 9.88 -4.77 -8.49
C VAL A 23 8.62 -4.15 -9.09
N PHE A 24 8.65 -2.84 -9.37
CA PHE A 24 7.56 -2.15 -10.06
C PHE A 24 7.36 -2.69 -11.48
N ASP A 25 8.42 -2.90 -12.26
CA ASP A 25 8.30 -3.42 -13.62
C ASP A 25 7.59 -4.78 -13.69
N ARG A 26 7.89 -5.68 -12.73
CA ARG A 26 7.20 -6.97 -12.62
C ARG A 26 5.73 -6.81 -12.22
N LEU A 27 5.46 -5.97 -11.23
CA LEU A 27 4.09 -5.70 -10.76
C LEU A 27 3.23 -5.05 -11.85
N PHE A 28 3.78 -4.10 -12.60
CA PHE A 28 3.10 -3.44 -13.71
C PHE A 28 2.73 -4.44 -14.80
N LYS A 29 3.69 -5.28 -15.22
CA LYS A 29 3.45 -6.33 -16.23
C LYS A 29 2.41 -7.34 -15.76
N GLU A 30 2.52 -7.79 -14.51
CA GLU A 30 1.53 -8.69 -13.89
C GLU A 30 0.13 -8.07 -13.88
N GLY A 31 0.02 -6.81 -13.46
CA GLY A 31 -1.25 -6.09 -13.43
C GLY A 31 -1.89 -5.94 -14.80
N MET A 32 -1.12 -5.52 -15.81
CA MET A 32 -1.63 -5.36 -17.18
C MET A 32 -2.01 -6.70 -17.81
N ALA A 33 -1.22 -7.76 -17.59
CA ALA A 33 -1.54 -9.10 -18.08
C ALA A 33 -2.84 -9.63 -17.48
N LEU A 34 -3.06 -9.41 -16.18
CA LEU A 34 -4.28 -9.84 -15.50
C LEU A 34 -5.52 -9.06 -15.97
N VAL A 35 -5.38 -7.78 -16.28
CA VAL A 35 -6.43 -6.96 -16.91
C VAL A 35 -6.81 -7.52 -18.29
N GLU A 36 -5.81 -7.81 -19.12
CA GLU A 36 -6.02 -8.37 -20.47
C GLU A 36 -6.70 -9.75 -20.39
N GLU A 37 -6.22 -10.62 -19.50
CA GLU A 37 -6.78 -11.96 -19.30
C GLU A 37 -8.24 -11.90 -18.81
N ALA A 38 -8.54 -11.03 -17.84
CA ALA A 38 -9.90 -10.82 -17.36
C ALA A 38 -10.81 -10.30 -18.47
N ALA A 39 -10.36 -9.34 -19.27
CA ALA A 39 -11.14 -8.82 -20.41
C ALA A 39 -11.42 -9.92 -21.44
N ALA A 40 -10.39 -10.67 -21.86
CA ALA A 40 -10.51 -11.76 -22.82
C ALA A 40 -11.49 -12.84 -22.33
N TYR A 41 -11.42 -13.20 -21.05
CA TYR A 41 -12.35 -14.15 -20.44
C TYR A 41 -13.79 -13.62 -20.39
N LEU A 42 -13.98 -12.42 -19.85
CA LEU A 42 -15.32 -11.84 -19.64
C LEU A 42 -16.04 -11.50 -20.94
N ASP A 43 -15.32 -11.18 -22.02
CA ASP A 43 -15.93 -10.95 -23.33
C ASP A 43 -16.10 -12.21 -24.18
N GLY A 44 -15.31 -13.25 -23.92
CA GLY A 44 -15.38 -14.52 -24.64
C GLY A 44 -16.05 -15.65 -23.83
N PRO A 45 -15.28 -16.63 -23.35
CA PRO A 45 -15.80 -17.86 -22.73
C PRO A 45 -16.65 -17.61 -21.47
N GLY A 46 -16.35 -16.56 -20.69
CA GLY A 46 -17.11 -16.21 -19.49
C GLY A 46 -18.57 -15.89 -19.78
N ARG A 47 -18.89 -15.24 -20.91
CA ARG A 47 -20.30 -15.01 -21.32
C ARG A 47 -21.04 -16.31 -21.60
N GLN A 48 -20.37 -17.29 -22.20
CA GLN A 48 -20.98 -18.59 -22.52
C GLN A 48 -21.23 -19.39 -21.25
N GLN A 49 -20.24 -19.43 -20.35
CA GLN A 49 -20.34 -20.11 -19.06
C GLN A 49 -21.42 -19.48 -18.17
N SER A 50 -21.48 -18.15 -18.09
CA SER A 50 -22.51 -17.42 -17.34
C SER A 50 -23.94 -17.76 -17.77
N ARG A 51 -24.17 -17.99 -19.08
CA ARG A 51 -25.49 -18.36 -19.62
C ARG A 51 -25.94 -19.78 -19.27
N GLN A 52 -25.02 -20.65 -18.89
CA GLN A 52 -25.31 -22.04 -18.50
C GLN A 52 -25.58 -22.18 -17.00
N LEU A 53 -25.33 -21.12 -16.23
CA LEU A 53 -25.58 -21.11 -14.79
C LEU A 53 -27.08 -20.99 -14.48
N ASP A 54 -27.48 -21.56 -13.35
CA ASP A 54 -28.78 -21.26 -12.77
C ASP A 54 -28.87 -19.79 -12.33
N ARG A 55 -30.08 -19.31 -12.07
CA ARG A 55 -30.32 -17.90 -11.75
C ARG A 55 -29.52 -17.41 -10.55
N GLU A 56 -29.35 -18.24 -9.53
CA GLU A 56 -28.61 -17.89 -8.32
C GLU A 56 -27.11 -17.72 -8.61
N LYS A 57 -26.49 -18.71 -9.27
CA LYS A 57 -25.08 -18.64 -9.66
C LYS A 57 -24.80 -17.55 -10.70
N ALA A 58 -25.76 -17.26 -11.59
CA ALA A 58 -25.62 -16.16 -12.55
C ALA A 58 -25.56 -14.79 -11.85
N LEU A 59 -26.31 -14.59 -10.76
CA LEU A 59 -26.25 -13.36 -9.96
C LEU A 59 -24.90 -13.24 -9.24
N VAL A 60 -24.41 -14.33 -8.66
CA VAL A 60 -23.08 -14.35 -8.01
C VAL A 60 -21.99 -14.09 -9.04
N TYR A 61 -22.04 -14.76 -10.21
CA TYR A 61 -21.12 -14.51 -11.33
C TYR A 61 -21.08 -13.02 -11.71
N ALA A 62 -22.25 -12.39 -11.85
CA ALA A 62 -22.32 -10.97 -12.20
C ALA A 62 -21.69 -10.08 -11.12
N ALA A 63 -21.98 -10.34 -9.84
CA ALA A 63 -21.38 -9.60 -8.74
C ALA A 63 -19.86 -9.76 -8.68
N GLU A 64 -19.35 -10.99 -8.77
CA GLU A 64 -17.92 -11.27 -8.66
C GLU A 64 -17.14 -10.75 -9.89
N SER A 65 -17.69 -10.85 -11.10
CA SER A 65 -17.04 -10.29 -12.30
C SER A 65 -16.94 -8.75 -12.26
N MET A 66 -17.97 -8.06 -11.76
CA MET A 66 -17.91 -6.61 -11.54
C MET A 66 -16.89 -6.23 -10.47
N GLU A 67 -16.77 -7.03 -9.42
CA GLU A 67 -15.79 -6.79 -8.36
C GLU A 67 -14.34 -7.03 -8.84
N VAL A 68 -14.10 -8.10 -9.60
CA VAL A 68 -12.81 -8.35 -10.27
C VAL A 68 -12.43 -7.16 -11.16
N THR A 69 -13.32 -6.72 -12.04
CA THR A 69 -13.05 -5.60 -12.96
C THR A 69 -12.79 -4.29 -12.22
N THR A 70 -13.53 -4.02 -11.14
CA THR A 70 -13.32 -2.83 -10.32
C THR A 70 -11.97 -2.85 -9.64
N ARG A 71 -11.59 -3.98 -9.01
CA ARG A 71 -10.26 -4.14 -8.39
C ARG A 71 -9.14 -3.95 -9.40
N LEU A 72 -9.24 -4.61 -10.55
CA LEU A 72 -8.24 -4.53 -11.61
C LEU A 72 -8.11 -3.12 -12.16
N MET A 73 -9.23 -2.41 -12.38
CA MET A 73 -9.20 -1.04 -12.86
C MET A 73 -8.56 -0.08 -11.85
N GLN A 74 -8.90 -0.23 -10.57
CA GLN A 74 -8.29 0.57 -9.49
C GLN A 74 -6.78 0.32 -9.38
N SER A 75 -6.35 -0.95 -9.37
CA SER A 75 -4.93 -1.30 -9.37
C SER A 75 -4.21 -0.81 -10.62
N ALA A 76 -4.80 -0.96 -11.81
CA ALA A 76 -4.24 -0.49 -13.07
C ALA A 76 -4.08 1.03 -13.09
N SER A 77 -5.09 1.77 -12.63
CA SER A 77 -5.04 3.23 -12.51
C SER A 77 -3.86 3.67 -11.64
N TRP A 78 -3.71 3.06 -10.46
CA TRP A 78 -2.59 3.35 -9.57
C TRP A 78 -1.22 3.04 -10.23
N LEU A 79 -1.10 1.88 -10.88
CA LEU A 79 0.12 1.47 -11.57
C LEU A 79 0.51 2.44 -12.71
N VAL A 80 -0.47 2.94 -13.46
CA VAL A 80 -0.25 3.94 -14.51
C VAL A 80 0.20 5.27 -13.92
N VAL A 81 -0.37 5.70 -12.79
CA VAL A 81 0.08 6.92 -12.08
C VAL A 81 1.55 6.80 -11.69
N GLN A 82 1.96 5.68 -11.07
CA GLN A 82 3.37 5.49 -10.70
C GLN A 82 4.30 5.46 -11.91
N ARG A 83 3.83 4.89 -13.04
CA ARG A 83 4.57 4.93 -14.30
C ARG A 83 4.74 6.36 -14.83
N ALA A 84 3.70 7.19 -14.76
CA ALA A 84 3.78 8.59 -15.16
C ALA A 84 4.80 9.37 -14.31
N VAL A 85 4.92 9.05 -13.01
CA VAL A 85 5.96 9.62 -12.15
C VAL A 85 7.36 9.23 -12.63
N ARG A 86 7.57 7.96 -12.99
CA ARG A 86 8.86 7.50 -13.57
C ARG A 86 9.20 8.19 -14.88
N GLU A 87 8.21 8.37 -15.75
CA GLU A 87 8.39 8.99 -17.07
C GLU A 87 8.56 10.52 -16.99
N GLY A 88 8.28 11.11 -15.83
CA GLY A 88 8.37 12.56 -15.59
C GLY A 88 7.13 13.34 -16.03
N ASP A 89 6.08 12.63 -16.44
CA ASP A 89 4.79 13.19 -16.86
C ASP A 89 3.92 13.63 -15.67
N MET A 90 4.23 13.15 -14.46
CA MET A 90 3.54 13.49 -13.22
C MET A 90 4.55 13.66 -12.08
N THR A 91 4.32 14.62 -11.19
CA THR A 91 5.16 14.81 -10.00
C THR A 91 4.78 13.82 -8.89
N SER A 92 5.73 13.51 -7.99
CA SER A 92 5.42 12.66 -6.83
C SER A 92 4.35 13.27 -5.92
N ASP A 93 4.28 14.61 -5.83
CA ASP A 93 3.24 15.34 -5.10
C ASP A 93 1.85 15.09 -5.69
N GLU A 94 1.71 15.21 -7.02
CA GLU A 94 0.44 14.92 -7.71
C GLU A 94 0.02 13.46 -7.53
N ALA A 95 0.96 12.52 -7.60
CA ALA A 95 0.69 11.10 -7.39
C ALA A 95 0.24 10.76 -5.96
N GLY A 96 0.57 11.61 -4.98
CA GLY A 96 0.17 11.44 -3.58
C GLY A 96 -1.22 11.99 -3.25
N GLU A 97 -1.90 12.64 -4.19
CA GLU A 97 -3.26 13.14 -3.97
C GLU A 97 -4.25 12.00 -3.68
N ASP A 98 -5.19 12.23 -2.75
CA ASP A 98 -6.21 11.25 -2.32
C ASP A 98 -6.99 10.60 -3.47
N LYS A 99 -7.16 11.31 -4.61
CA LYS A 99 -7.85 10.80 -5.79
C LYS A 99 -7.12 9.64 -6.49
N PHE A 100 -5.81 9.52 -6.29
CA PHE A 100 -4.98 8.45 -6.85
C PHE A 100 -4.63 7.36 -5.82
N ARG A 101 -4.91 7.60 -4.53
CA ARG A 101 -4.69 6.64 -3.44
C ARG A 101 -5.71 5.51 -3.52
N LEU A 102 -5.33 4.32 -3.05
CA LEU A 102 -6.23 3.17 -2.98
C LEU A 102 -6.95 3.13 -1.64
N SER A 103 -8.22 2.72 -1.67
CA SER A 103 -8.98 2.43 -0.45
C SER A 103 -8.57 1.07 0.14
N ALA A 104 -8.79 0.91 1.44
CA ALA A 104 -8.58 -0.38 2.08
C ALA A 104 -9.41 -1.48 1.38
N PRO A 105 -8.85 -2.69 1.20
CA PRO A 105 -9.60 -3.82 0.67
C PRO A 105 -10.85 -4.04 1.53
N GLY A 106 -12.00 -4.18 0.87
CA GLY A 106 -13.26 -4.50 1.55
C GLY A 106 -13.22 -5.87 2.23
N GLU A 107 -14.23 -6.12 3.09
CA GLU A 107 -14.36 -7.42 3.76
C GLU A 107 -14.43 -8.57 2.76
N LEU A 108 -13.86 -9.70 3.19
CA LEU A 108 -13.90 -10.95 2.47
C LEU A 108 -15.34 -11.43 2.29
N ARG A 109 -15.85 -11.37 1.05
CA ARG A 109 -17.07 -12.09 0.71
C ARG A 109 -16.78 -13.59 0.84
N GLN A 110 -17.70 -14.34 1.46
CA GLN A 110 -17.48 -15.74 1.83
C GLN A 110 -17.09 -16.56 0.60
N LEU A 111 -15.93 -17.24 0.65
CA LEU A 111 -15.40 -18.04 -0.46
C LEU A 111 -16.39 -19.13 -0.91
N THR A 112 -17.26 -19.59 -0.02
CA THR A 112 -18.32 -20.57 -0.29
C THR A 112 -19.28 -20.12 -1.40
N ALA A 113 -19.48 -18.81 -1.60
CA ALA A 113 -20.31 -18.31 -2.68
C ALA A 113 -19.66 -18.50 -4.07
N VAL A 114 -18.33 -18.61 -4.11
CA VAL A 114 -17.54 -18.62 -5.34
C VAL A 114 -17.19 -20.06 -5.78
N GLU A 115 -17.25 -21.05 -4.87
CA GLU A 115 -16.90 -22.46 -5.13
C GLU A 115 -17.67 -23.11 -6.28
N HIS A 116 -18.87 -22.61 -6.60
CA HIS A 116 -19.72 -23.14 -7.67
C HIS A 116 -19.65 -22.36 -8.98
N LEU A 117 -18.76 -21.37 -9.08
CA LEU A 117 -18.54 -20.60 -10.31
C LEU A 117 -17.55 -21.32 -11.24
N PRO A 118 -17.45 -20.92 -12.52
CA PRO A 118 -16.42 -21.46 -13.41
C PRO A 118 -15.02 -21.24 -12.84
N GLU A 119 -14.17 -22.26 -12.91
CA GLU A 119 -12.82 -22.28 -12.34
C GLU A 119 -11.99 -21.05 -12.73
N MET A 120 -12.07 -20.64 -14.00
CA MET A 120 -11.38 -19.45 -14.49
C MET A 120 -11.81 -18.16 -13.77
N LEU A 121 -13.11 -18.00 -13.46
CA LEU A 121 -13.56 -16.84 -12.69
C LEU A 121 -13.08 -16.93 -11.23
N GLN A 122 -13.08 -18.11 -10.62
CA GLN A 122 -12.56 -18.29 -9.26
C GLN A 122 -11.09 -17.87 -9.18
N ASP A 123 -10.29 -18.30 -10.15
CA ASP A 123 -8.88 -17.96 -10.24
C ASP A 123 -8.66 -16.44 -10.48
N LEU A 124 -9.45 -15.80 -11.34
CA LEU A 124 -9.44 -14.34 -11.51
C LEU A 124 -9.82 -13.59 -10.22
N VAL A 125 -10.78 -14.10 -9.43
CA VAL A 125 -11.14 -13.52 -8.12
C VAL A 125 -9.94 -13.56 -7.18
N VAL A 126 -9.27 -14.71 -7.06
CA VAL A 126 -8.10 -14.89 -6.18
C VAL A 126 -6.96 -13.97 -6.62
N ARG A 127 -6.59 -14.00 -7.91
CA ARG A 127 -5.46 -13.23 -8.44
C ARG A 127 -5.71 -11.73 -8.40
N SER A 128 -6.90 -11.26 -8.77
CA SER A 128 -7.23 -9.82 -8.74
C SER A 128 -7.20 -9.27 -7.32
N ARG A 129 -7.65 -10.05 -6.34
CA ARG A 129 -7.58 -9.67 -4.93
C ARG A 129 -6.14 -9.65 -4.42
N ALA A 130 -5.36 -10.68 -4.70
CA ALA A 130 -3.95 -10.73 -4.28
C ALA A 130 -3.11 -9.60 -4.90
N LEU A 131 -3.42 -9.20 -6.15
CA LEU A 131 -2.83 -8.02 -6.76
C LEU A 131 -3.24 -6.75 -6.01
N TYR A 132 -4.54 -6.54 -5.81
CA TYR A 132 -5.07 -5.36 -5.13
C TYR A 132 -4.45 -5.16 -3.73
N GLU A 133 -4.39 -6.21 -2.91
CA GLU A 133 -3.80 -6.15 -1.58
C GLU A 133 -2.30 -5.84 -1.59
N ARG A 134 -1.56 -6.34 -2.59
CA ARG A 134 -0.14 -5.98 -2.77
C ARG A 134 0.00 -4.52 -3.15
N VAL A 135 -0.77 -4.02 -4.11
CA VAL A 135 -0.72 -2.62 -4.55
C VAL A 135 -1.15 -1.69 -3.42
N TRP A 136 -2.22 -2.01 -2.69
CA TRP A 136 -2.67 -1.23 -1.54
C TRP A 136 -1.63 -1.17 -0.43
N ARG A 137 -0.99 -2.29 -0.08
CA ARG A 137 0.12 -2.26 0.90
C ARG A 137 1.28 -1.41 0.42
N LEU A 138 1.63 -1.49 -0.87
CA LEU A 138 2.67 -0.64 -1.44
C LEU A 138 2.30 0.83 -1.35
N ASP A 139 1.07 1.20 -1.72
CA ASP A 139 0.53 2.54 -1.58
C ASP A 139 0.67 3.06 -0.14
N GLU A 140 0.19 2.31 0.86
CA GLU A 140 0.33 2.68 2.27
C GLU A 140 1.80 2.84 2.68
N THR A 141 2.68 1.93 2.27
CA THR A 141 4.11 2.03 2.64
C THR A 141 4.82 3.19 1.97
N LEU A 142 4.52 3.49 0.70
CA LEU A 142 5.19 4.52 -0.09
C LEU A 142 4.82 5.91 0.37
N PHE A 143 3.54 6.12 0.67
CA PHE A 143 2.99 7.41 1.07
C PHE A 143 2.84 7.56 2.59
N ALA A 144 3.29 6.58 3.39
CA ALA A 144 3.38 6.72 4.83
C ALA A 144 4.24 7.94 5.19
N VAL A 145 3.68 8.84 6.01
CA VAL A 145 4.45 9.93 6.62
C VAL A 145 5.44 9.28 7.59
N GLU A 146 6.72 9.62 7.49
CA GLU A 146 7.68 9.22 8.52
C GLU A 146 7.23 9.86 9.84
N GLU A 147 6.69 9.03 10.74
CA GLU A 147 6.60 9.42 12.14
C GLU A 147 8.04 9.60 12.61
N THR A 148 8.51 10.85 12.66
CA THR A 148 9.71 11.16 13.43
C THR A 148 9.56 10.48 14.78
N PRO A 149 10.51 9.63 15.20
CA PRO A 149 10.40 8.94 16.48
C PRO A 149 10.15 10.03 17.52
N THR A 150 9.00 9.97 18.19
CA THR A 150 8.67 10.92 19.24
C THR A 150 9.84 10.94 20.20
N GLU A 151 10.47 12.10 20.38
CA GLU A 151 11.71 12.33 21.12
C GLU A 151 11.99 11.24 22.15
N ASN A 152 13.06 10.46 21.98
CA ASN A 152 13.41 9.40 22.92
C ASN A 152 13.69 10.02 24.30
N PRO A 153 12.76 9.92 25.27
CA PRO A 153 12.88 10.65 26.52
C PRO A 153 14.06 10.14 27.34
N VAL A 154 14.44 8.86 27.16
CA VAL A 154 15.62 8.26 27.78
C VAL A 154 16.90 8.77 27.12
N GLY A 155 16.92 8.94 25.80
CA GLY A 155 18.04 9.56 25.08
C GLY A 155 18.30 10.98 25.56
N ASN A 156 17.24 11.79 25.69
CA ASN A 156 17.34 13.15 26.23
C ASN A 156 17.78 13.17 27.71
N GLN A 157 17.39 12.18 28.51
CA GLN A 157 17.85 12.03 29.90
C GLN A 157 19.34 11.65 29.97
N LEU A 158 19.81 10.74 29.11
CA LEU A 158 21.21 10.35 29.03
C LEU A 158 22.11 11.50 28.57
N GLN A 159 21.67 12.26 27.57
CA GLN A 159 22.38 13.46 27.10
C GLN A 159 22.55 14.48 28.23
N ARG A 160 21.48 14.77 28.99
CA ARG A 160 21.56 15.67 30.16
C ARG A 160 22.50 15.16 31.24
N LEU A 161 22.53 13.84 31.50
CA LEU A 161 23.44 13.26 32.47
C LEU A 161 24.90 13.37 32.02
N GLN A 162 25.18 13.20 30.72
CA GLN A 162 26.49 13.41 30.12
C GLN A 162 26.92 14.87 30.22
N ASP A 163 26.06 15.82 29.87
CA ASP A 163 26.34 17.25 29.96
C ASP A 163 26.62 17.70 31.41
N ILE A 164 25.90 17.15 32.39
CA ILE A 164 26.12 17.41 33.83
C ILE A 164 27.45 16.79 34.30
N ALA A 165 27.80 15.60 33.80
CA ALA A 165 29.06 14.95 34.12
C ALA A 165 30.27 15.71 33.53
N GLU A 166 30.14 16.24 32.30
CA GLU A 166 31.19 17.00 31.62
C GLU A 166 31.36 18.43 32.16
N SER A 167 30.27 19.06 32.61
CA SER A 167 30.32 20.39 33.23
C SER A 167 30.90 20.42 34.66
N GLY A 168 31.28 19.26 35.20
CA GLY A 168 31.95 19.15 36.50
C GLY A 168 31.04 19.43 37.71
N ALA A 169 29.72 19.51 37.50
CA ALA A 169 28.74 19.72 38.57
C ALA A 169 28.51 18.45 39.43
N PHE A 170 29.02 17.30 38.98
CA PHE A 170 28.97 16.03 39.70
C PHE A 170 30.28 15.80 40.46
N ASP A 171 30.28 16.02 41.78
CA ASP A 171 31.39 15.67 42.69
C ASP A 171 31.03 14.37 43.46
N PRO A 172 31.45 13.19 42.96
CA PRO A 172 31.14 11.91 43.59
C PRO A 172 31.86 11.69 44.92
N LEU A 173 32.87 12.50 45.25
CA LEU A 173 33.65 12.39 46.48
C LEU A 173 33.13 13.30 47.60
N ALA A 174 32.20 14.22 47.29
CA ALA A 174 31.56 15.09 48.29
C ALA A 174 30.84 14.30 49.40
N ILE A 175 30.27 13.13 49.07
CA ILE A 175 29.51 12.28 50.01
C ILE A 175 30.43 11.72 51.11
N TRP A 176 31.69 11.46 50.77
CA TRP A 176 32.68 10.90 51.70
C TRP A 176 33.39 11.97 52.56
N ARG A 177 33.17 13.26 52.27
CA ARG A 177 33.81 14.37 53.00
C ARG A 177 33.09 14.76 54.31
N ASN A 178 31.88 14.26 54.54
CA ASN A 178 31.04 14.62 55.71
C ASN A 178 30.85 13.49 56.73
N VAL A 179 31.55 12.37 56.59
CA VAL A 179 31.57 11.30 57.62
C VAL A 179 32.76 11.56 58.55
N LYS A 180 32.49 12.14 59.72
CA LYS A 180 33.45 12.31 60.81
C LYS A 180 32.88 11.70 62.08
#